data_AF-A0A8B6Y7B9-F1
#
_entry.id   AF-A0A8B6Y7B9-F1
#
_cell.length_a   1.000
_cell.length_b   1.000
_cell.length_c   1.000
_cell.angle_alpha   90.00
_cell.angle_beta   90.00
_cell.angle_gamma   90.00
#
_symmetry.space_group_name_H-M   'P 1'
#
loop_
_entity.id
_entity.type
_entity.pdbx_description
1 polymer ?
#
loop_
_entity_poly.entity_id
_entity_poly.type
_entity_poly.pdbx_seq_one_letter_code
_entity_poly.pdbx_strand_id
1 'polypeptide(L)'
;MTQYGLTTEKALKKLKEAIKNQLCCCLQRNKSMLWLPRKLFNADSTLHFSIIGCGGIFLVLIAILANLFAFHMDSYTTLLAEFVILLVFFLGILLFCIREVILKENEIERTIGCLLSEIDETVTWSDNQYPSLTLPDSRSFTLVWTYRDGHVVNLPWNLVVEGDVIILGSGAVALTRCKE
;
A
#
# COMPACT_ATOMS: atom_id res chain seq x y z
N MET A 1 -41.77 1.83 9.67
CA MET A 1 -40.98 3.02 9.29
C MET A 1 -39.69 2.52 8.69
N THR A 2 -39.50 2.69 7.39
CA THR A 2 -38.28 2.31 6.68
C THR A 2 -37.14 3.20 7.18
N GLN A 3 -36.25 2.66 8.01
CA GLN A 3 -35.00 3.35 8.33
C GLN A 3 -34.21 3.50 7.03
N TYR A 4 -34.12 4.72 6.53
CA TYR A 4 -33.25 5.05 5.42
C TYR A 4 -31.79 5.05 5.94
N GLY A 5 -30.85 4.57 5.13
CA GLY A 5 -29.41 4.54 5.46
C GLY A 5 -28.94 3.46 6.45
N LEU A 6 -27.63 3.23 6.48
CA LEU A 6 -26.97 2.29 7.40
C LEU A 6 -26.77 2.96 8.78
N THR A 7 -26.73 2.16 9.84
CA THR A 7 -26.23 2.65 11.12
C THR A 7 -24.71 2.78 11.08
N THR A 8 -24.14 3.74 11.82
CA THR A 8 -22.68 3.95 11.86
C THR A 8 -21.95 2.67 12.29
N GLU A 9 -22.48 1.95 13.29
CA GLU A 9 -21.90 0.69 13.76
C GLU A 9 -21.86 -0.37 12.65
N LYS A 10 -22.97 -0.53 11.92
CA LYS A 10 -23.07 -1.51 10.84
C LYS A 10 -22.16 -1.14 9.67
N ALA A 11 -22.08 0.16 9.34
CA ALA A 11 -21.21 0.65 8.27
C ALA A 11 -19.73 0.44 8.61
N LEU A 12 -19.32 0.77 9.84
CA LEU A 12 -17.93 0.58 10.30
C LEU A 12 -17.55 -0.89 10.33
N LYS A 13 -18.46 -1.76 10.80
CA LYS A 13 -18.25 -3.22 10.78
C LYS A 13 -18.05 -3.74 9.35
N LYS A 14 -18.85 -3.27 8.39
CA LYS A 14 -18.73 -3.64 6.97
C LYS A 14 -17.42 -3.13 6.37
N LEU A 15 -17.01 -1.90 6.69
CA LEU A 15 -15.73 -1.33 6.26
C LEU A 15 -14.56 -2.17 6.76
N LYS A 16 -14.59 -2.51 8.05
CA LYS A 16 -13.57 -3.34 8.70
C LYS A 16 -13.45 -4.71 8.04
N GLU A 17 -14.58 -5.35 7.78
CA GLU A 17 -14.61 -6.65 7.09
C GLU A 17 -14.08 -6.54 5.66
N ALA A 18 -14.43 -5.48 4.93
CA ALA A 18 -13.89 -5.22 3.60
C ALA A 18 -12.36 -5.05 3.61
N ILE A 19 -11.81 -4.28 4.56
CA ILE A 19 -10.35 -4.10 4.73
C ILE A 19 -9.69 -5.44 5.06
N LYS A 20 -10.26 -6.22 5.98
CA LYS A 20 -9.73 -7.54 6.37
C LYS A 20 -9.73 -8.52 5.20
N ASN A 21 -10.80 -8.52 4.40
CA ASN A 21 -10.92 -9.37 3.22
C ASN A 21 -9.89 -8.98 2.15
N GLN A 22 -9.73 -7.68 1.88
CA GLN A 22 -8.71 -7.20 0.94
C GLN A 22 -7.29 -7.54 1.41
N LEU A 23 -7.00 -7.40 2.70
CA LEU A 23 -5.71 -7.79 3.28
C LEU A 23 -5.48 -9.30 3.09
N CYS A 24 -6.47 -10.15 3.41
CA CYS A 24 -6.37 -11.60 3.24
C CYS A 24 -6.13 -11.99 1.77
N CYS A 25 -6.87 -11.39 0.82
CA CYS A 25 -6.67 -11.61 -0.61
C CYS A 25 -5.26 -11.18 -1.06
N CYS A 26 -4.76 -10.05 -0.54
CA CYS A 26 -3.41 -9.59 -0.84
C CYS A 26 -2.34 -10.56 -0.33
N LEU A 27 -2.45 -11.00 0.93
CA LEU A 27 -1.55 -11.98 1.53
C LEU A 27 -1.60 -13.32 0.81
N GLN A 28 -2.80 -13.80 0.46
CA GLN A 28 -2.96 -15.07 -0.27
C GLN A 28 -2.32 -15.01 -1.66
N ARG A 29 -2.52 -13.91 -2.41
CA ARG A 29 -1.84 -13.67 -3.69
C ARG A 29 -0.31 -13.68 -3.53
N ASN A 30 0.16 -13.18 -2.40
CA ASN A 30 1.57 -13.06 -2.08
C ASN A 30 2.21 -14.34 -1.50
N LYS A 31 1.45 -15.42 -1.25
CA LYS A 31 2.04 -16.70 -0.80
C LYS A 31 2.76 -17.47 -1.91
N SER A 32 2.59 -17.08 -3.17
CA SER A 32 3.26 -17.76 -4.30
C SER A 32 4.73 -17.36 -4.40
N MET A 33 5.69 -18.30 -4.35
CA MET A 33 7.14 -18.02 -4.39
C MET A 33 7.60 -17.11 -5.55
N LEU A 34 6.77 -16.99 -6.59
CA LEU A 34 6.93 -16.11 -7.75
C LEU A 34 6.64 -14.61 -7.46
N TRP A 35 6.19 -14.26 -6.25
CA TRP A 35 5.86 -12.89 -5.88
C TRP A 35 7.09 -12.00 -5.80
N LEU A 36 8.17 -12.52 -5.19
CA LEU A 36 9.44 -11.83 -4.95
C LEU A 36 10.10 -11.37 -6.25
N PRO A 37 10.35 -12.27 -7.23
CA PRO A 37 10.91 -11.84 -8.51
C PRO A 37 9.94 -10.89 -9.23
N ARG A 38 8.62 -11.17 -9.23
CA ARG A 38 7.65 -10.28 -9.88
C ARG A 38 7.66 -8.86 -9.30
N LYS A 39 7.80 -8.70 -7.99
CA LYS A 39 7.87 -7.38 -7.34
C LYS A 39 9.20 -6.67 -7.51
N LEU A 40 10.31 -7.41 -7.55
CA LEU A 40 11.63 -6.84 -7.86
C LEU A 40 11.69 -6.35 -9.30
N PHE A 41 11.05 -7.04 -10.24
CA PHE A 41 11.02 -6.68 -11.67
C PHE A 41 9.93 -5.65 -12.02
N ASN A 42 8.75 -5.73 -11.41
CA ASN A 42 7.70 -4.75 -11.61
C ASN A 42 7.94 -3.56 -10.68
N ALA A 43 8.75 -2.62 -11.16
CA ALA A 43 9.08 -1.35 -10.54
C ALA A 43 7.89 -0.38 -10.48
N ASP A 44 6.71 -0.86 -10.11
CA ASP A 44 5.55 0.01 -9.93
C ASP A 44 5.67 0.71 -8.57
N SER A 45 5.75 2.04 -8.64
CA SER A 45 5.47 3.03 -7.58
C SER A 45 6.52 3.35 -6.49
N THR A 46 7.67 2.68 -6.43
CA THR A 46 8.80 3.07 -5.52
C THR A 46 10.07 3.46 -6.30
N LEU A 47 9.86 4.22 -7.38
CA LEU A 47 10.87 4.67 -8.35
C LEU A 47 12.19 5.14 -7.73
N HIS A 48 12.16 5.95 -6.66
CA HIS A 48 13.38 6.46 -6.03
C HIS A 48 14.26 5.39 -5.40
N PHE A 49 13.66 4.34 -4.83
CA PHE A 49 14.39 3.30 -4.14
C PHE A 49 14.89 2.21 -5.11
N SER A 50 14.09 1.93 -6.14
CA SER A 50 14.48 1.04 -7.24
C SER A 50 15.66 1.59 -8.03
N ILE A 51 15.77 2.91 -8.25
CA ILE A 51 16.90 3.49 -8.99
C ILE A 51 18.24 3.29 -8.26
N ILE A 52 18.28 3.45 -6.94
CA ILE A 52 19.52 3.30 -6.15
C ILE A 52 19.92 1.82 -6.07
N GLY A 53 18.97 0.92 -5.80
CA GLY A 53 19.21 -0.53 -5.76
C GLY A 53 19.58 -1.12 -7.12
N CYS A 54 18.77 -0.86 -8.15
CA CYS A 54 19.02 -1.35 -9.51
C CYS A 54 20.26 -0.72 -10.13
N GLY A 55 20.52 0.57 -9.86
CA GLY A 55 21.73 1.25 -10.30
C GLY A 55 23.00 0.66 -9.67
N GLY A 56 22.97 0.37 -8.36
CA GLY A 56 24.08 -0.30 -7.67
C GLY A 56 24.35 -1.70 -8.21
N ILE A 57 23.31 -2.51 -8.40
CA ILE A 57 23.41 -3.86 -8.98
C ILE A 57 23.99 -3.78 -10.40
N PHE A 58 23.52 -2.85 -11.23
CA PHE A 58 23.98 -2.67 -12.61
C PHE A 58 25.46 -2.24 -12.68
N LEU A 59 25.88 -1.28 -11.84
CA LEU A 59 27.27 -0.83 -11.77
C LEU A 59 28.22 -1.94 -11.35
N VAL A 60 27.85 -2.74 -10.33
CA VAL A 60 28.67 -3.87 -9.89
C VAL A 60 28.72 -4.97 -10.96
N LEU A 61 27.63 -5.24 -11.68
CA LEU A 61 27.63 -6.18 -12.80
C LEU A 61 28.59 -5.74 -13.92
N ILE A 62 28.59 -4.45 -14.28
CA ILE A 62 29.54 -3.91 -15.26
C ILE A 62 30.98 -4.09 -14.78
N ALA A 63 31.26 -3.78 -13.50
CA ALA A 63 32.59 -3.95 -12.92
C ALA A 63 33.05 -5.42 -12.94
N ILE A 64 32.13 -6.36 -12.67
CA ILE A 64 32.40 -7.80 -12.76
C ILE A 64 32.70 -8.22 -14.21
N LEU A 65 31.90 -7.77 -15.18
CA LEU A 65 32.11 -8.09 -16.61
C LEU A 65 33.43 -7.52 -17.14
N ALA A 66 33.79 -6.29 -16.74
CA ALA A 66 35.06 -5.68 -17.08
C ALA A 66 36.25 -6.48 -16.52
N ASN A 67 36.15 -6.94 -15.26
CA ASN A 67 37.17 -7.78 -14.63
C ASN A 67 37.29 -9.15 -15.30
N LEU A 68 36.19 -9.78 -15.69
CA LEU A 68 36.21 -11.05 -16.44
C LEU A 68 36.89 -10.88 -17.82
N PHE A 69 36.61 -9.78 -18.50
CA PHE A 69 37.26 -9.46 -19.78
C PHE A 69 38.77 -9.23 -19.61
N ALA A 70 39.18 -8.51 -18.56
CA ALA A 70 40.58 -8.29 -18.24
C ALA A 70 41.32 -9.60 -17.87
N PHE A 71 40.69 -10.48 -17.09
CA PHE A 71 41.25 -11.78 -16.72
C PHE A 71 41.43 -12.71 -17.92
N HIS A 72 40.55 -12.61 -18.91
CA HIS A 72 40.67 -13.39 -20.14
C HIS A 72 41.85 -12.96 -21.01
N MET A 73 42.19 -11.67 -20.99
CA MET A 73 43.28 -11.09 -21.77
C MET A 73 44.64 -11.30 -21.11
N ASP A 74 44.74 -11.17 -19.78
CA ASP A 74 45.99 -11.34 -19.05
C ASP A 74 45.81 -12.13 -17.73
N SER A 75 46.69 -13.10 -17.46
CA SER A 75 46.67 -13.94 -16.25
C SER A 75 47.33 -13.25 -15.05
N TYR A 76 46.64 -12.30 -14.42
CA TYR A 76 47.09 -11.66 -13.19
C TYR A 76 46.26 -12.11 -11.97
N THR A 77 46.95 -12.51 -10.90
CA THR A 77 46.36 -12.95 -9.62
C THR A 77 45.63 -11.83 -8.87
N THR A 78 45.95 -10.56 -9.17
CA THR A 78 45.30 -9.38 -8.58
C THR A 78 43.85 -9.20 -9.04
N LEU A 79 43.53 -9.56 -10.29
CA LEU A 79 42.18 -9.49 -10.86
C LEU A 79 41.20 -10.47 -10.18
N LEU A 80 41.72 -11.62 -9.74
CA LEU A 80 40.91 -12.60 -9.02
C LEU A 80 40.46 -12.05 -7.66
N ALA A 81 41.35 -11.35 -6.94
CA ALA A 81 41.00 -10.71 -5.67
C ALA A 81 39.94 -9.61 -5.85
N GLU A 82 40.06 -8.78 -6.90
CA GLU A 82 39.08 -7.74 -7.22
C GLU A 82 37.71 -8.33 -7.58
N PHE A 83 37.67 -9.38 -8.40
CA PHE A 83 36.45 -10.10 -8.73
C PHE A 83 35.75 -10.65 -7.48
N VAL A 84 36.50 -11.25 -6.56
CA VAL A 84 35.94 -11.79 -5.31
C VAL A 84 35.32 -10.67 -4.46
N ILE A 85 35.99 -9.50 -4.36
CA ILE A 85 35.46 -8.35 -3.63
C ILE A 85 34.15 -7.85 -4.27
N LEU A 86 34.13 -7.67 -5.59
CA LEU A 86 32.93 -7.23 -6.32
C LEU A 86 31.77 -8.23 -6.21
N LEU A 87 32.06 -9.53 -6.23
CA LEU A 87 31.07 -10.57 -6.04
C LEU A 87 30.44 -10.49 -4.63
N VAL A 88 31.25 -10.27 -3.60
CA VAL A 88 30.75 -10.08 -2.22
C VAL A 88 29.85 -8.85 -2.13
N PHE A 89 30.25 -7.73 -2.74
CA PHE A 89 29.41 -6.52 -2.80
C PHE A 89 28.09 -6.76 -3.54
N PHE A 90 28.14 -7.45 -4.68
CA PHE A 90 26.94 -7.80 -5.45
C PHE A 90 25.94 -8.61 -4.62
N LEU A 91 26.43 -9.67 -3.96
CA LEU A 91 25.60 -10.50 -3.09
C LEU A 91 25.05 -9.70 -1.90
N GLY A 92 25.86 -8.83 -1.30
CA GLY A 92 25.42 -7.95 -0.21
C GLY A 92 24.27 -7.03 -0.62
N ILE A 93 24.39 -6.37 -1.78
CA ILE A 93 23.34 -5.48 -2.31
C ILE A 93 22.07 -6.29 -2.65
N LEU A 94 22.22 -7.46 -3.28
CA LEU A 94 21.09 -8.33 -3.61
C LEU A 94 20.32 -8.76 -2.35
N LEU A 95 21.03 -9.20 -1.31
CA LEU A 95 20.43 -9.59 -0.04
C LEU A 95 19.75 -8.42 0.65
N PHE A 96 20.35 -7.22 0.60
CA PHE A 96 19.76 -6.01 1.15
C PHE A 96 18.43 -5.67 0.45
N CYS A 97 18.41 -5.68 -0.88
CA CYS A 97 17.19 -5.45 -1.66
C CYS A 97 16.10 -6.47 -1.36
N ILE A 98 16.45 -7.77 -1.28
CA ILE A 98 15.49 -8.84 -0.93
C ILE A 98 14.90 -8.60 0.46
N ARG A 99 15.76 -8.33 1.45
CA ARG A 99 15.33 -8.10 2.84
C ARG A 99 14.37 -6.92 2.94
N GLU A 100 14.67 -5.83 2.24
CA GLU A 100 13.82 -4.65 2.29
C GLU A 100 12.45 -4.89 1.67
N VAL A 101 12.39 -5.59 0.54
CA VAL A 101 11.11 -5.97 -0.08
C VAL A 101 10.28 -6.80 0.90
N ILE A 102 10.89 -7.76 1.60
CA ILE A 102 10.21 -8.57 2.62
C ILE A 102 9.74 -7.70 3.79
N LEU A 103 10.56 -6.77 4.27
CA LEU A 103 10.21 -5.89 5.39
C LEU A 103 9.04 -4.97 5.05
N LYS A 104 9.04 -4.34 3.87
CA LYS A 104 7.97 -3.45 3.41
C LYS A 104 6.62 -4.16 3.35
N GLU A 105 6.61 -5.43 2.96
CA GLU A 105 5.37 -6.20 2.93
C GLU A 105 4.86 -6.55 4.30
N ASN A 106 5.74 -7.03 5.17
CA ASN A 106 5.40 -7.35 6.56
C ASN A 106 4.95 -6.10 7.33
N GLU A 107 5.47 -4.93 6.97
CA GLU A 107 5.08 -3.65 7.57
C GLU A 107 3.62 -3.29 7.26
N ILE A 108 3.18 -3.47 6.01
CA ILE A 108 1.78 -3.19 5.62
C ILE A 108 0.84 -4.12 6.39
N GLU A 109 1.16 -5.42 6.45
CA GLU A 109 0.36 -6.39 7.21
C GLU A 109 0.30 -6.04 8.69
N ARG A 110 1.46 -5.75 9.31
CA ARG A 110 1.53 -5.40 10.73
C ARG A 110 0.79 -4.11 11.03
N THR A 111 0.96 -3.09 10.21
CA THR A 111 0.33 -1.78 10.40
C THR A 111 -1.18 -1.88 10.30
N ILE A 112 -1.70 -2.55 9.26
CA ILE A 112 -3.14 -2.75 9.11
C ILE A 112 -3.68 -3.64 10.25
N GLY A 113 -2.94 -4.69 10.63
CA GLY A 113 -3.29 -5.54 11.75
C GLY A 113 -3.44 -4.76 13.07
N CYS A 114 -2.46 -3.92 13.38
CA CYS A 114 -2.49 -3.04 14.56
C CYS A 114 -3.65 -2.03 14.51
N LEU A 115 -3.90 -1.40 13.35
CA LEU A 115 -5.02 -0.47 13.19
C LEU A 115 -6.37 -1.17 13.36
N LEU A 116 -6.52 -2.39 12.84
CA LEU A 116 -7.75 -3.16 12.99
C LEU A 116 -8.00 -3.60 14.43
N SER A 117 -6.95 -3.93 15.20
CA SER A 117 -7.09 -4.22 16.64
C SER A 117 -7.42 -2.98 17.45
N GLU A 118 -6.80 -1.84 17.12
CA GLU A 118 -7.07 -0.58 17.82
C GLU A 118 -8.53 -0.12 17.63
N ILE A 119 -9.06 -0.26 16.41
CA ILE A 119 -10.46 0.04 16.10
C ILE A 119 -11.43 -0.83 16.92
N ASP A 120 -11.10 -2.11 17.14
CA ASP A 120 -11.97 -3.02 17.92
C ASP A 120 -12.06 -2.66 19.40
N GLU A 121 -10.97 -2.15 19.97
CA GLU A 121 -10.89 -1.92 21.42
C GLU A 121 -11.34 -0.52 21.83
N THR A 122 -11.25 0.47 20.94
CA THR A 122 -11.31 1.89 21.36
C THR A 122 -12.32 2.75 20.61
N VAL A 123 -12.80 2.35 19.44
CA VAL A 123 -13.56 3.25 18.57
C VAL A 123 -15.06 3.07 18.74
N THR A 124 -15.66 3.88 19.61
CA THR A 124 -17.09 4.17 19.58
C THR A 124 -17.30 5.45 18.76
N TRP A 125 -17.76 5.28 17.52
CA TRP A 125 -18.05 6.44 16.67
C TRP A 125 -19.41 7.04 17.06
N SER A 126 -19.40 8.29 17.53
CA SER A 126 -20.58 9.05 17.95
C SER A 126 -20.89 10.16 16.96
N ASP A 127 -22.13 10.64 16.93
CA ASP A 127 -22.58 11.66 15.96
C ASP A 127 -21.76 12.95 16.02
N ASN A 128 -21.23 13.30 17.20
CA ASN A 128 -20.40 14.50 17.40
C ASN A 128 -19.00 14.42 16.77
N GLN A 129 -18.56 13.23 16.32
CA GLN A 129 -17.26 13.05 15.67
C GLN A 129 -17.32 13.30 14.16
N TYR A 130 -18.52 13.41 13.58
CA TYR A 130 -18.65 13.80 12.18
C TYR A 130 -18.32 15.29 12.01
N PRO A 131 -17.56 15.66 10.97
CA PRO A 131 -17.40 17.05 10.58
C PRO A 131 -18.75 17.74 10.39
N SER A 132 -18.81 19.05 10.67
CA SER A 132 -20.04 19.80 10.45
C SER A 132 -20.43 19.79 8.96
N LEU A 133 -21.74 19.80 8.69
CA LEU A 133 -22.27 19.90 7.31
C LEU A 133 -21.93 21.23 6.63
N THR A 134 -21.63 22.26 7.43
CA THR A 134 -21.24 23.60 6.97
C THR A 134 -19.74 23.72 6.70
N LEU A 135 -18.97 22.65 6.92
CA LEU A 135 -17.52 22.69 6.70
C LEU A 135 -17.24 22.90 5.20
N PRO A 136 -16.41 23.89 4.84
CA PRO A 136 -16.04 24.10 3.44
C PRO A 136 -15.20 22.93 2.93
N ASP A 137 -15.26 22.70 1.62
CA ASP A 137 -14.46 21.66 0.97
C ASP A 137 -12.96 21.93 1.16
N SER A 138 -12.26 20.91 1.66
CA SER A 138 -10.81 20.93 1.82
C SER A 138 -10.15 20.26 0.61
N ARG A 139 -9.00 20.78 0.17
CA ARG A 139 -8.17 20.11 -0.85
C ARG A 139 -7.57 18.79 -0.36
N SER A 140 -7.49 18.59 0.96
CA SER A 140 -6.80 17.45 1.56
C SER A 140 -7.69 16.20 1.73
N PHE A 141 -9.02 16.37 1.79
CA PHE A 141 -9.94 15.25 1.92
C PHE A 141 -11.32 15.63 1.36
N THR A 142 -11.93 14.70 0.63
CA THR A 142 -13.27 14.86 0.07
C THR A 142 -14.32 14.35 1.05
N LEU A 143 -15.30 15.20 1.34
CA LEU A 143 -16.45 14.87 2.16
C LEU A 143 -17.68 14.62 1.28
N VAL A 144 -18.55 13.74 1.75
CA VAL A 144 -19.76 13.33 1.07
C VAL A 144 -20.91 13.33 2.07
N TRP A 145 -22.05 13.90 1.68
CA TRP A 145 -23.26 13.80 2.48
C TRP A 145 -23.84 12.40 2.41
N THR A 146 -23.88 11.72 3.55
CA THR A 146 -24.38 10.36 3.66
C THR A 146 -25.47 10.27 4.69
N TYR A 147 -26.48 9.45 4.41
CA TYR A 147 -27.53 9.16 5.38
C TYR A 147 -27.07 8.02 6.31
N ARG A 148 -26.83 8.34 7.58
CA ARG A 148 -26.48 7.38 8.63
C ARG A 148 -27.30 7.62 9.89
N ASP A 149 -27.64 6.56 10.62
CA ASP A 149 -28.36 6.64 11.89
C ASP A 149 -29.65 7.49 11.86
N GLY A 150 -30.33 7.55 10.70
CA GLY A 150 -31.57 8.34 10.57
C GLY A 150 -31.39 9.81 10.20
N HIS A 151 -30.17 10.29 9.99
CA HIS A 151 -29.87 11.69 9.67
C HIS A 151 -28.75 11.85 8.64
N VAL A 152 -28.58 13.07 8.12
CA VAL A 152 -27.53 13.37 7.14
C VAL A 152 -26.26 13.79 7.87
N VAL A 153 -25.17 13.09 7.60
CA VAL A 153 -23.84 13.36 8.18
C VAL A 153 -22.83 13.67 7.08
N ASN A 154 -21.83 14.47 7.43
CA ASN A 154 -20.69 14.73 6.55
C ASN A 154 -19.64 13.64 6.74
N LEU A 155 -19.43 12.81 5.72
CA LEU A 155 -18.59 11.62 5.82
C LEU A 155 -17.38 11.72 4.86
N PRO A 156 -16.15 11.52 5.36
CA PRO A 156 -15.00 11.30 4.50
C PRO A 156 -15.23 10.14 3.51
N TRP A 157 -14.92 10.37 2.23
CA TRP A 157 -15.23 9.41 1.15
C TRP A 157 -14.63 8.01 1.39
N ASN A 158 -13.50 7.94 2.11
CA ASN A 158 -12.80 6.70 2.46
C ASN A 158 -13.56 5.83 3.49
N LEU A 159 -14.57 6.38 4.16
CA LEU A 159 -15.41 5.66 5.12
C LEU A 159 -16.75 5.22 4.53
N VAL A 160 -17.03 5.57 3.27
CA VAL A 160 -18.26 5.17 2.57
C VAL A 160 -18.21 3.67 2.27
N VAL A 161 -19.29 2.97 2.59
CA VAL A 161 -19.43 1.54 2.30
C VAL A 161 -20.61 1.27 1.38
N GLU A 162 -20.58 0.11 0.73
CA GLU A 162 -21.71 -0.34 -0.08
C GLU A 162 -22.98 -0.48 0.79
N GLY A 163 -24.06 0.18 0.35
CA GLY A 163 -25.32 0.25 1.07
C GLY A 163 -25.57 1.59 1.76
N ASP A 164 -24.54 2.46 1.87
CA ASP A 164 -24.74 3.84 2.27
C ASP A 164 -25.56 4.60 1.21
N VAL A 165 -26.46 5.47 1.67
CA VAL A 165 -27.24 6.36 0.80
C VAL A 165 -26.53 7.70 0.76
N ILE A 166 -26.09 8.10 -0.43
CA ILE A 166 -25.36 9.35 -0.66
C ILE A 166 -26.33 10.40 -1.20
N ILE A 167 -26.25 11.61 -0.68
CA ILE A 167 -26.99 12.76 -1.18
C ILE A 167 -26.05 13.58 -2.06
N LEU A 168 -26.39 13.69 -3.34
CA LEU A 168 -25.64 14.50 -4.29
C LEU A 168 -26.27 15.89 -4.39
N GLY A 169 -25.50 16.91 -4.02
CA GLY A 169 -25.87 18.30 -4.25
C GLY A 169 -25.84 18.65 -5.74
N SER A 170 -26.53 19.72 -6.12
CA SER A 170 -26.48 20.25 -7.49
C SER A 170 -25.03 20.61 -7.85
N GLY A 171 -24.48 19.97 -8.89
CA GLY A 171 -23.09 20.15 -9.32
C GLY A 171 -22.07 19.19 -8.68
N ALA A 172 -22.47 18.35 -7.72
CA ALA A 172 -21.61 17.30 -7.17
C ALA A 172 -21.57 16.09 -8.09
N VAL A 173 -20.39 15.49 -8.26
CA VAL A 173 -20.21 14.27 -9.05
C VAL A 173 -20.16 13.07 -8.11
N ALA A 174 -20.82 11.97 -8.49
CA ALA A 174 -20.73 10.72 -7.76
C ALA A 174 -19.28 10.19 -7.78
N LEU A 175 -18.68 10.06 -6.61
CA LEU A 175 -17.31 9.54 -6.45
C LEU A 175 -17.23 8.02 -6.61
N THR A 176 -18.37 7.33 -6.49
CA THR A 176 -18.47 5.88 -6.53
C THR A 176 -19.62 5.45 -7.43
N ARG A 177 -19.66 4.16 -7.77
CA ARG A 177 -20.75 3.59 -8.57
C ARG A 177 -22.02 3.53 -7.70
N CYS A 178 -22.94 4.47 -7.93
CA CYS A 178 -24.25 4.50 -7.29
C CYS A 178 -25.29 3.75 -8.13
N LYS A 179 -26.34 3.24 -7.48
CA LYS A 179 -27.57 2.79 -8.12
C LYS A 179 -28.65 3.83 -7.82
N GLU A 180 -29.42 4.18 -8.84
CA GLU A 180 -30.61 5.05 -8.73
C GLU A 180 -31.77 4.33 -8.04
#